data_AF-A0A522IY10-F1
#
_entry.id   AF-A0A522IY10-F1
#
_cell.length_a   1.000
_cell.length_b   1.000
_cell.length_c   1.000
_cell.angle_alpha   90.00
_cell.angle_beta   90.00
_cell.angle_gamma   90.00
#
_symmetry.space_group_name_H-M   'P 1'
#
loop_
_entity.id
_entity.type
_entity.pdbx_description
1 polymer ?
#
loop_
_entity_poly.entity_id
_entity_poly.type
_entity_poly.pdbx_seq_one_letter_code
_entity_poly.pdbx_strand_id
1 'polypeptide(L)'
;MTQKPFTFNPATQGVASESLQIDGGYVQAAGMAGGSQQAPMVSGGGSASITKADGTVAPIEPAEAYAPMQTPAFNAQERTYFAEAEHWNEVELLGLCLGVPRYADRDDIAPEHSREGMKKAIRDALGDGSLPGDRNPDARPGEAVYGGVWRIQPLDAIEWAFRCEYPLPGWLTGSKETELHARHEARKAAAGRLTIDEAAQDLAKGTGQDAVSWLELIVGTIQTSQKLREDPKSKLTGANLVALNPRDPTDARPYNMPAAPHWKHGVRTKHEQVDRAAVNRWLDAHPEWLVSYRFEIRDAPADVPGTTPASKPISRQRHQEQEILRVLRELGHDPCKLPKRVNGKRWVAADVRDKLTGPGWTKSIHTKAWQRLLDDGSIREA
;
A
#
# COMPACT_ATOMS: atom_id res chain seq x y z
N MET A 1 34.74 -18.19 -54.77
CA MET A 1 34.54 -17.54 -53.46
C MET A 1 34.16 -18.62 -52.47
N THR A 2 35.12 -19.04 -51.66
CA THR A 2 35.05 -20.25 -50.84
C THR A 2 34.89 -19.83 -49.38
N GLN A 3 33.74 -20.10 -48.76
CA GLN A 3 33.49 -19.81 -47.36
C GLN A 3 34.23 -20.83 -46.47
N LYS A 4 35.02 -20.32 -45.51
CA LYS A 4 35.61 -21.11 -44.42
C LYS A 4 34.61 -21.24 -43.26
N PRO A 5 34.55 -22.38 -42.56
CA PRO A 5 33.73 -22.52 -41.36
C PRO A 5 34.42 -21.94 -40.12
N PHE A 6 33.60 -21.38 -39.24
CA PHE A 6 33.96 -20.80 -37.95
C PHE A 6 33.91 -21.89 -36.87
N THR A 7 35.00 -22.07 -36.13
CA THR A 7 35.10 -23.06 -35.04
C THR A 7 34.92 -22.36 -33.70
N PHE A 8 33.97 -22.84 -32.89
CA PHE A 8 33.67 -22.33 -31.55
C PHE A 8 34.43 -23.17 -30.51
N ASN A 9 35.10 -22.51 -29.55
CA ASN A 9 35.88 -23.17 -28.49
C ASN A 9 35.38 -22.66 -27.12
N PRO A 10 34.80 -23.52 -26.25
CA PRO A 10 34.34 -23.08 -24.93
C PRO A 10 35.43 -23.30 -23.88
N ALA A 11 36.03 -22.21 -23.40
CA ALA A 11 36.90 -22.25 -22.22
C ALA A 11 36.11 -21.87 -20.95
N THR A 12 36.11 -22.83 -20.05
CA THR A 12 35.74 -22.87 -18.64
C THR A 12 36.13 -21.60 -17.86
N GLN A 13 35.19 -20.98 -17.15
CA GLN A 13 35.48 -20.04 -16.07
C GLN A 13 35.10 -20.68 -14.72
N GLY A 14 36.12 -20.93 -13.90
CA GLY A 14 35.99 -21.32 -12.51
C GLY A 14 35.63 -20.12 -11.66
N VAL A 15 34.63 -20.30 -10.79
CA VAL A 15 34.18 -19.30 -9.83
C VAL A 15 35.09 -19.38 -8.60
N ALA A 16 35.95 -18.39 -8.40
CA ALA A 16 36.66 -18.21 -7.14
C ALA A 16 35.70 -17.55 -6.14
N SER A 17 35.54 -18.18 -4.97
CA SER A 17 34.73 -17.64 -3.87
C SER A 17 35.63 -16.76 -2.99
N GLU A 18 35.39 -15.45 -2.97
CA GLU A 18 36.02 -14.55 -2.00
C GLU A 18 35.20 -14.50 -0.72
N SER A 19 35.86 -14.81 0.41
CA SER A 19 35.29 -14.80 1.75
C SER A 19 35.50 -13.42 2.36
N LEU A 20 34.41 -12.69 2.62
CA LEU A 20 34.44 -11.43 3.38
C LEU A 20 34.64 -11.74 4.86
N GLN A 21 35.80 -11.39 5.42
CA GLN A 21 36.10 -11.57 6.83
C GLN A 21 35.87 -10.22 7.54
N ILE A 22 34.87 -10.16 8.40
CA ILE A 22 34.57 -8.99 9.24
C ILE A 22 35.04 -9.33 10.66
N ASP A 23 36.06 -8.63 11.15
CA ASP A 23 36.53 -8.77 12.53
C ASP A 23 35.54 -8.11 13.50
N GLY A 24 34.75 -8.95 14.19
CA GLY A 24 33.87 -8.55 15.28
C GLY A 24 34.58 -8.65 16.63
N GLY A 25 34.96 -7.51 17.21
CA GLY A 25 35.43 -7.43 18.58
C GLY A 25 34.30 -7.62 19.59
N TYR A 26 34.40 -8.66 20.42
CA TYR A 26 33.59 -8.85 21.63
C TYR A 26 34.09 -7.91 22.74
N VAL A 27 33.18 -7.13 23.35
CA VAL A 27 33.44 -6.47 24.64
C VAL A 27 32.53 -7.07 25.70
N GLN A 28 33.18 -7.68 26.70
CA GLN A 28 32.61 -8.26 27.91
C GLN A 28 32.05 -7.15 28.80
N ALA A 29 30.78 -7.27 29.21
CA ALA A 29 30.18 -6.39 30.21
C ALA A 29 30.46 -6.92 31.63
N ALA A 30 31.17 -6.13 32.43
CA ALA A 30 31.21 -6.22 33.88
C ALA A 30 30.58 -4.96 34.48
N GLY A 31 29.79 -5.12 35.54
CA GLY A 31 28.88 -4.10 36.04
C GLY A 31 29.47 -3.11 37.07
N MET A 32 28.51 -2.35 37.61
CA MET A 32 28.52 -1.43 38.77
C MET A 32 28.68 0.09 38.49
N ALA A 33 27.61 0.78 38.88
CA ALA A 33 27.50 2.07 39.57
C ALA A 33 27.98 3.38 38.90
N GLY A 34 26.99 4.26 38.66
CA GLY A 34 26.99 5.66 39.10
C GLY A 34 27.96 6.64 38.43
N GLY A 35 27.46 7.48 37.54
CA GLY A 35 28.16 8.70 37.13
C GLY A 35 27.76 9.18 35.74
N SER A 36 27.07 10.32 35.69
CA SER A 36 26.80 11.09 34.48
C SER A 36 28.09 11.67 33.91
N GLN A 37 28.51 11.20 32.72
CA GLN A 37 29.47 11.88 31.84
C GLN A 37 29.06 11.73 30.36
N GLN A 38 29.29 12.81 29.62
CA GLN A 38 29.04 12.96 28.18
C GLN A 38 29.77 11.89 27.35
N ALA A 39 29.07 11.31 26.39
CA ALA A 39 29.62 10.35 25.44
C ALA A 39 30.62 11.03 24.47
N PRO A 40 31.79 10.44 24.20
CA PRO A 40 32.65 10.88 23.11
C PRO A 40 32.07 10.43 21.76
N MET A 41 32.02 11.35 20.80
CA MET A 41 31.78 10.99 19.40
C MET A 41 32.99 10.21 18.86
N VAL A 42 32.82 8.92 18.64
CA VAL A 42 33.76 8.08 17.90
C VAL A 42 33.45 8.24 16.41
N SER A 43 34.29 9.00 15.71
CA SER A 43 34.32 9.04 14.24
C SER A 43 35.03 7.79 13.73
N GLY A 44 34.24 6.73 13.45
CA GLY A 44 34.72 5.50 12.82
C GLY A 44 34.81 5.66 11.30
N GLY A 45 35.89 6.25 10.80
CA GLY A 45 36.24 6.22 9.38
C GLY A 45 36.90 4.89 9.01
N GLY A 46 36.10 3.86 8.74
CA GLY A 46 36.61 2.59 8.21
C GLY A 46 36.90 2.70 6.72
N SER A 47 38.17 2.83 6.34
CA SER A 47 38.60 2.68 4.94
C SER A 47 38.65 1.20 4.59
N ALA A 48 37.90 0.79 3.55
CA ALA A 48 38.00 -0.53 2.98
C ALA A 48 39.23 -0.60 2.05
N SER A 49 39.92 -1.74 2.07
CA SER A 49 41.05 -2.04 1.19
C SER A 49 40.81 -3.42 0.56
N ILE A 50 41.17 -3.59 -0.72
CA ILE A 50 41.18 -4.91 -1.37
C ILE A 50 42.63 -5.32 -1.58
N THR A 51 43.01 -6.48 -1.05
CA THR A 51 44.33 -7.06 -1.25
C THR A 51 44.31 -7.95 -2.47
N LYS A 52 45.14 -7.66 -3.47
CA LYS A 52 45.25 -8.48 -4.69
C LYS A 52 46.01 -9.79 -4.39
N ALA A 53 45.87 -10.78 -5.27
CA ALA A 53 46.48 -12.11 -5.13
C ALA A 53 48.02 -12.10 -5.08
N ASP A 54 48.68 -11.00 -5.48
CA ASP A 54 50.13 -10.81 -5.39
C ASP A 54 50.57 -10.10 -4.08
N GLY A 55 49.64 -9.86 -3.16
CA GLY A 55 49.90 -9.20 -1.88
C GLY A 55 49.97 -7.67 -1.97
N THR A 56 49.76 -7.06 -3.13
CA THR A 56 49.67 -5.60 -3.22
C THR A 56 48.32 -5.11 -2.72
N VAL A 57 48.36 -4.20 -1.75
CA VAL A 57 47.21 -3.45 -1.26
C VAL A 57 47.08 -2.21 -2.15
N ALA A 58 46.17 -2.25 -3.11
CA ALA A 58 45.82 -1.06 -3.86
C ALA A 58 44.80 -0.27 -3.03
N PRO A 59 44.97 1.05 -2.83
CA PRO A 59 43.90 1.87 -2.29
C PRO A 59 42.68 1.70 -3.20
N ILE A 60 41.51 1.42 -2.61
CA ILE A 60 40.27 1.53 -3.37
C ILE A 60 40.19 3.00 -3.73
N GLU A 61 40.44 3.35 -4.99
CA GLU A 61 40.09 4.67 -5.48
C GLU A 61 38.61 4.84 -5.13
N PRO A 62 38.23 5.88 -4.36
CA PRO A 62 36.85 6.07 -3.98
C PRO A 62 36.06 6.04 -5.28
N ALA A 63 35.24 5.00 -5.45
CA ALA A 63 34.43 4.80 -6.65
C ALA A 63 33.89 6.17 -7.00
N GLU A 64 34.34 6.73 -8.13
CA GLU A 64 34.16 8.14 -8.47
C GLU A 64 32.80 8.55 -7.95
N ALA A 65 32.80 9.31 -6.86
CA ALA A 65 31.57 9.63 -6.17
C ALA A 65 30.80 10.43 -7.21
N TYR A 66 29.89 9.76 -7.91
CA TYR A 66 29.13 10.34 -9.00
C TYR A 66 28.62 11.65 -8.44
N ALA A 67 29.18 12.76 -8.95
CA ALA A 67 28.79 14.06 -8.49
C ALA A 67 27.26 14.06 -8.58
N PRO A 68 26.53 14.38 -7.49
CA PRO A 68 25.09 14.21 -7.45
C PRO A 68 24.55 14.91 -8.69
N MET A 69 24.10 14.13 -9.68
CA MET A 69 23.61 14.68 -10.92
C MET A 69 22.52 15.63 -10.48
N GLN A 70 22.71 16.92 -10.73
CA GLN A 70 21.67 17.89 -10.48
C GLN A 70 20.52 17.48 -11.40
N THR A 71 19.57 16.73 -10.84
CA THR A 71 18.41 16.26 -11.57
C THR A 71 17.80 17.48 -12.25
N PRO A 72 17.71 17.50 -13.58
CA PRO A 72 17.24 18.67 -14.30
C PRO A 72 15.86 19.02 -13.76
N ALA A 73 15.76 20.19 -13.15
CA ALA A 73 14.51 20.63 -12.55
C ALA A 73 13.46 20.81 -13.65
N PHE A 74 12.22 20.39 -13.39
CA PHE A 74 11.08 20.67 -14.26
C PHE A 74 11.03 22.17 -14.60
N ASN A 75 11.06 22.48 -15.88
CA ASN A 75 10.98 23.87 -16.34
C ASN A 75 9.56 24.42 -16.19
N ALA A 76 9.37 25.74 -16.33
CA ALA A 76 8.07 26.36 -16.12
C ALA A 76 6.97 25.80 -17.04
N GLN A 77 7.29 25.52 -18.31
CA GLN A 77 6.34 24.97 -19.27
C GLN A 77 5.88 23.56 -18.89
N GLU A 78 6.79 22.72 -18.41
CA GLU A 78 6.46 21.37 -17.94
C GLU A 78 5.60 21.41 -16.67
N ARG A 79 5.89 22.34 -15.75
CA ARG A 79 5.06 22.53 -14.55
C ARG A 79 3.64 22.90 -14.91
N THR A 80 3.47 23.88 -15.81
CA THR A 80 2.16 24.27 -16.33
C THR A 80 1.46 23.08 -16.99
N TYR A 81 2.16 22.35 -17.87
CA TYR A 81 1.61 21.17 -18.53
C TYR A 81 1.05 20.16 -17.52
N PHE A 82 1.82 19.75 -16.52
CA PHE A 82 1.38 18.74 -15.55
C PHE A 82 0.28 19.22 -14.63
N ALA A 83 0.29 20.51 -14.26
CA ALA A 83 -0.76 21.09 -13.41
C ALA A 83 -2.11 21.20 -14.14
N GLU A 84 -2.09 21.46 -15.45
CA GLU A 84 -3.28 21.68 -16.28
C GLU A 84 -3.72 20.46 -17.09
N ALA A 85 -2.88 19.43 -17.18
CA ALA A 85 -3.20 18.21 -17.92
C ALA A 85 -4.47 17.55 -17.39
N GLU A 86 -5.39 17.23 -18.29
CA GLU A 86 -6.62 16.51 -17.96
C GLU A 86 -6.33 15.05 -17.56
N HIS A 87 -5.31 14.45 -18.18
CA HIS A 87 -4.88 13.09 -17.94
C HIS A 87 -3.36 12.98 -18.03
N TRP A 88 -2.78 12.08 -17.25
CA TRP A 88 -1.41 11.62 -17.37
C TRP A 88 -1.36 10.20 -17.94
N ASN A 89 -0.24 9.83 -18.54
CA ASN A 89 0.09 8.44 -18.82
C ASN A 89 1.09 7.86 -17.81
N GLU A 90 1.40 6.57 -17.94
CA GLU A 90 2.28 5.84 -17.02
C GLU A 90 3.70 6.43 -16.99
N VAL A 91 4.19 6.95 -18.12
CA VAL A 91 5.54 7.52 -18.24
C VAL A 91 5.62 8.87 -17.57
N GLU A 92 4.59 9.67 -17.73
CA GLU A 92 4.43 10.96 -17.06
C GLU A 92 4.38 10.80 -15.55
N LEU A 93 3.56 9.86 -15.05
CA LEU A 93 3.51 9.55 -13.62
C LEU A 93 4.85 9.01 -13.11
N LEU A 94 5.51 8.13 -13.86
CA LEU A 94 6.85 7.64 -13.54
C LEU A 94 7.85 8.80 -13.41
N GLY A 95 7.85 9.74 -14.36
CA GLY A 95 8.72 10.90 -14.36
C GLY A 95 8.46 11.79 -13.13
N LEU A 96 7.20 12.04 -12.80
CA LEU A 96 6.82 12.79 -11.61
C LEU A 96 7.29 12.10 -10.32
N CYS A 97 7.09 10.77 -10.20
CA CYS A 97 7.51 10.00 -9.03
C CYS A 97 9.03 9.88 -8.88
N LEU A 98 9.78 9.96 -9.98
CA LEU A 98 11.25 9.98 -9.96
C LEU A 98 11.83 11.40 -9.85
N GLY A 99 10.99 12.44 -9.95
CA GLY A 99 11.41 13.84 -9.90
C GLY A 99 12.12 14.31 -11.16
N VAL A 100 11.76 13.77 -12.32
CA VAL A 100 12.49 13.93 -13.59
C VAL A 100 11.60 14.40 -14.74
N PRO A 101 12.10 15.28 -15.63
CA PRO A 101 11.30 15.84 -16.73
C PRO A 101 10.93 14.82 -17.80
N ARG A 102 9.88 15.12 -18.59
CA ARG A 102 9.25 14.20 -19.56
C ARG A 102 10.17 13.77 -20.73
N TYR A 103 11.30 14.47 -20.93
CA TYR A 103 12.11 14.38 -22.15
C TYR A 103 13.62 14.18 -21.94
N ALA A 104 14.08 13.87 -20.72
CA ALA A 104 15.44 13.34 -20.59
C ALA A 104 15.48 11.98 -21.31
N ASP A 105 16.54 11.67 -22.06
CA ASP A 105 16.64 10.42 -22.83
C ASP A 105 16.28 9.23 -21.93
N ARG A 106 15.29 8.44 -22.38
CA ARG A 106 14.48 7.49 -21.59
C ARG A 106 15.27 6.54 -20.67
N ASP A 107 16.54 6.30 -20.99
CA ASP A 107 17.40 5.35 -20.30
C ASP A 107 18.36 5.93 -19.27
N ASP A 108 18.60 7.25 -19.29
CA ASP A 108 19.59 7.91 -18.42
C ASP A 108 18.95 8.70 -17.28
N ILE A 109 17.63 8.67 -17.17
CA ILE A 109 16.87 9.55 -16.28
C ILE A 109 17.04 9.18 -14.79
N ALA A 110 17.16 7.88 -14.52
CA ALA A 110 17.41 7.33 -13.19
C ALA A 110 18.02 5.93 -13.35
N PRO A 111 18.74 5.42 -12.33
CA PRO A 111 19.25 4.06 -12.34
C PRO A 111 18.15 3.06 -12.73
N GLU A 112 18.47 2.12 -13.61
CA GLU A 112 17.52 1.15 -14.17
C GLU A 112 16.69 0.45 -13.09
N HIS A 113 17.32 0.06 -11.97
CA HIS A 113 16.65 -0.58 -10.85
C HIS A 113 15.55 0.29 -10.21
N SER A 114 15.77 1.61 -10.08
CA SER A 114 14.77 2.55 -9.55
C SER A 114 13.62 2.73 -10.55
N ARG A 115 13.93 2.82 -11.84
CA ARG A 115 12.93 2.94 -12.91
C ARG A 115 12.04 1.70 -12.98
N GLU A 116 12.62 0.52 -13.05
CA GLU A 116 11.88 -0.74 -13.20
C GLU A 116 11.02 -1.05 -11.97
N GLY A 117 11.52 -0.76 -10.76
CA GLY A 117 10.74 -0.88 -9.54
C GLY A 117 9.47 -0.01 -9.57
N MET A 118 9.61 1.27 -9.91
CA MET A 118 8.48 2.21 -9.99
C MET A 118 7.53 1.88 -11.15
N LYS A 119 8.05 1.55 -12.33
CA LYS A 119 7.23 1.10 -13.47
C LYS A 119 6.37 -0.10 -13.11
N LYS A 120 6.97 -1.08 -12.43
CA LYS A 120 6.26 -2.28 -11.96
C LYS A 120 5.16 -1.89 -10.96
N ALA A 121 5.44 -1.00 -10.02
CA ALA A 121 4.45 -0.53 -9.05
C ALA A 121 3.24 0.16 -9.72
N ILE A 122 3.48 1.07 -10.67
CA ILE A 122 2.42 1.73 -11.45
C ILE A 122 1.59 0.70 -12.22
N ARG A 123 2.25 -0.23 -12.91
CA ARG A 123 1.58 -1.27 -13.71
C ARG A 123 0.72 -2.19 -12.85
N ASP A 124 1.26 -2.66 -11.73
CA ASP A 124 0.54 -3.52 -10.79
C ASP A 124 -0.68 -2.77 -10.22
N ALA A 125 -0.53 -1.49 -9.88
CA ALA A 125 -1.60 -0.66 -9.34
C ALA A 125 -2.73 -0.38 -10.34
N LEU A 126 -2.39 -0.17 -11.62
CA LEU A 126 -3.38 -0.07 -12.70
C LEU A 126 -4.07 -1.43 -12.94
N GLY A 127 -3.32 -2.53 -12.85
CA GLY A 127 -3.83 -3.88 -13.07
C GLY A 127 -4.75 -4.38 -11.97
N ASP A 128 -4.51 -4.00 -10.71
CA ASP A 128 -5.35 -4.36 -9.57
C ASP A 128 -6.44 -3.32 -9.24
N GLY A 129 -6.41 -2.16 -9.93
CA GLY A 129 -7.37 -1.07 -9.79
C GLY A 129 -7.12 -0.17 -8.57
N SER A 130 -6.00 -0.32 -7.86
CA SER A 130 -5.62 0.59 -6.77
C SER A 130 -5.19 1.98 -7.26
N LEU A 131 -4.76 2.08 -8.53
CA LEU A 131 -4.63 3.33 -9.28
C LEU A 131 -5.72 3.36 -10.36
N PRO A 132 -6.78 4.17 -10.20
CA PRO A 132 -7.79 4.35 -11.24
C PRO A 132 -7.17 4.88 -12.53
N GLY A 133 -7.48 4.23 -13.64
CA GLY A 133 -7.07 4.67 -14.97
C GLY A 133 -7.91 3.98 -16.04
N ASP A 134 -8.09 4.69 -17.16
CA ASP A 134 -8.79 4.18 -18.33
C ASP A 134 -7.79 3.83 -19.42
N ARG A 135 -8.12 2.86 -20.29
CA ARG A 135 -7.28 2.63 -21.46
C ARG A 135 -7.36 3.83 -22.40
N ASN A 136 -6.20 4.32 -22.81
CA ASN A 136 -6.07 5.36 -23.83
C ASN A 136 -6.55 4.80 -25.18
N PRO A 137 -7.68 5.28 -25.74
CA PRO A 137 -8.19 4.79 -27.02
C PRO A 137 -7.27 5.14 -28.20
N ASP A 138 -6.45 6.18 -28.02
CA ASP A 138 -5.52 6.66 -29.05
C ASP A 138 -4.14 6.00 -28.96
N ALA A 139 -3.97 5.01 -28.07
CA ALA A 139 -2.69 4.36 -27.84
C ALA A 139 -2.20 3.63 -29.10
N ARG A 140 -1.07 4.08 -29.65
CA ARG A 140 -0.43 3.41 -30.79
C ARG A 140 0.28 2.12 -30.34
N PRO A 141 0.51 1.14 -31.23
CA PRO A 141 1.26 -0.07 -30.87
C PRO A 141 2.63 0.19 -30.24
N GLY A 142 3.30 1.27 -30.63
CA GLY A 142 4.57 1.69 -30.01
C GLY A 142 4.42 2.19 -28.57
N GLU A 143 3.31 2.84 -28.22
CA GLU A 143 3.06 3.35 -26.87
C GLU A 143 2.78 2.22 -25.87
N ALA A 144 2.27 1.09 -26.35
CA ALA A 144 2.13 -0.12 -25.55
C ALA A 144 3.46 -0.66 -25.02
N VAL A 145 4.55 -0.44 -25.76
CA VAL A 145 5.89 -0.88 -25.36
C VAL A 145 6.48 0.03 -24.28
N TYR A 146 6.17 1.33 -24.36
CA TYR A 146 6.90 2.31 -23.56
C TYR A 146 6.11 3.00 -22.45
N GLY A 147 4.85 2.64 -22.24
CA GLY A 147 3.94 3.35 -21.34
C GLY A 147 3.28 4.52 -22.07
N GLY A 148 1.95 4.61 -21.95
CA GLY A 148 1.07 5.38 -22.84
C GLY A 148 -0.28 4.68 -23.07
N VAL A 149 -0.46 3.49 -22.49
CA VAL A 149 -1.68 2.68 -22.63
C VAL A 149 -2.79 3.19 -21.73
N TRP A 150 -2.44 3.90 -20.67
CA TRP A 150 -3.40 4.33 -19.65
C TRP A 150 -3.53 5.85 -19.62
N ARG A 151 -4.75 6.31 -19.39
CA ARG A 151 -5.11 7.69 -19.03
C ARG A 151 -5.44 7.68 -17.56
N ILE A 152 -4.66 8.42 -16.79
CA ILE A 152 -4.71 8.48 -15.34
C ILE A 152 -5.10 9.90 -14.97
N GLN A 153 -6.18 10.07 -14.22
CA GLN A 153 -6.57 11.38 -13.73
C GLN A 153 -5.51 11.92 -12.73
N PRO A 154 -5.03 13.17 -12.88
CA PRO A 154 -3.98 13.72 -12.02
C PRO A 154 -4.24 13.57 -10.52
N LEU A 155 -5.49 13.81 -10.08
CA LEU A 155 -5.87 13.67 -8.67
C LEU A 155 -5.77 12.22 -8.19
N ASP A 156 -6.19 11.25 -9.01
CA ASP A 156 -6.07 9.82 -8.67
C ASP A 156 -4.61 9.39 -8.56
N ALA A 157 -3.76 9.87 -9.47
CA ALA A 157 -2.33 9.62 -9.43
C ALA A 157 -1.65 10.23 -8.19
N ILE A 158 -1.98 11.47 -7.83
CA ILE A 158 -1.41 12.13 -6.64
C ILE A 158 -1.84 11.41 -5.36
N GLU A 159 -3.12 11.08 -5.23
CA GLU A 159 -3.64 10.33 -4.07
C GLU A 159 -3.00 8.95 -3.94
N TRP A 160 -2.85 8.24 -5.06
CA TRP A 160 -2.16 6.96 -5.10
C TRP A 160 -0.70 7.11 -4.65
N ALA A 161 0.03 8.08 -5.21
CA ALA A 161 1.43 8.33 -4.86
C ALA A 161 1.59 8.64 -3.37
N PHE A 162 0.72 9.48 -2.79
CA PHE A 162 0.73 9.76 -1.35
C PHE A 162 0.44 8.54 -0.49
N ARG A 163 -0.49 7.68 -0.90
CA ARG A 163 -0.82 6.44 -0.19
C ARG A 163 0.36 5.47 -0.16
N CYS A 164 1.12 5.42 -1.26
CA CYS A 164 2.30 4.59 -1.42
C CYS A 164 3.59 5.27 -0.93
N GLU A 165 3.51 6.50 -0.39
CA GLU A 165 4.65 7.31 0.06
C GLU A 165 5.68 7.58 -1.04
N TYR A 166 5.24 7.64 -2.30
CA TYR A 166 6.09 8.03 -3.42
C TYR A 166 6.28 9.55 -3.44
N PRO A 167 7.51 10.03 -3.66
CA PRO A 167 7.77 11.45 -3.70
C PRO A 167 7.10 12.06 -4.94
N LEU A 168 6.50 13.23 -4.77
CA LEU A 168 6.01 14.06 -5.86
C LEU A 168 6.59 15.46 -5.73
N PRO A 169 6.74 16.21 -6.83
CA PRO A 169 7.21 17.59 -6.75
C PRO A 169 6.24 18.46 -5.93
N GLY A 170 6.77 19.19 -4.94
CA GLY A 170 5.93 20.01 -4.04
C GLY A 170 5.09 21.09 -4.74
N TRP A 171 5.54 21.59 -5.90
CA TRP A 171 4.77 22.54 -6.71
C TRP A 171 3.51 21.90 -7.30
N LEU A 172 3.56 20.61 -7.65
CA LEU A 172 2.44 19.89 -8.23
C LEU A 172 1.39 19.62 -7.17
N THR A 173 1.82 19.13 -6.01
CA THR A 173 0.93 18.87 -4.87
C THR A 173 0.26 20.16 -4.39
N GLY A 174 1.00 21.27 -4.34
CA GLY A 174 0.43 22.59 -4.02
C GLY A 174 -0.59 23.07 -5.06
N SER A 175 -0.34 22.85 -6.36
CA SER A 175 -1.28 23.26 -7.41
C SER A 175 -2.62 22.52 -7.36
N LYS A 176 -2.64 21.30 -6.80
CA LYS A 176 -3.83 20.44 -6.68
C LYS A 176 -4.38 20.33 -5.26
N GLU A 177 -3.81 21.06 -4.31
CA GLU A 177 -4.15 20.95 -2.88
C GLU A 177 -5.64 21.21 -2.61
N THR A 178 -6.22 22.26 -3.21
CA THR A 178 -7.64 22.59 -3.04
C THR A 178 -8.56 21.50 -3.59
N GLU A 179 -8.26 20.97 -4.77
CA GLU A 179 -9.03 19.88 -5.40
C GLU A 179 -8.94 18.58 -4.58
N LEU A 180 -7.73 18.22 -4.11
CA LEU A 180 -7.49 17.08 -3.24
C LEU A 180 -8.25 17.22 -1.92
N HIS A 181 -8.19 18.39 -1.29
CA HIS A 181 -8.91 18.68 -0.06
C HIS A 181 -10.43 18.57 -0.28
N ALA A 182 -10.98 19.17 -1.34
CA ALA A 182 -12.40 19.09 -1.65
C ALA A 182 -12.86 17.65 -1.88
N ARG A 183 -12.07 16.85 -2.60
CA ARG A 183 -12.36 15.42 -2.84
C ARG A 183 -12.29 14.61 -1.55
N HIS A 184 -11.31 14.88 -0.69
CA HIS A 184 -11.19 14.24 0.61
C HIS A 184 -12.37 14.55 1.51
N GLU A 185 -12.77 15.81 1.57
CA GLU A 185 -13.96 16.27 2.31
C GLU A 185 -15.25 15.63 1.79
N ALA A 186 -15.41 15.54 0.46
CA ALA A 186 -16.55 14.86 -0.15
C ALA A 186 -16.59 13.37 0.22
N ARG A 187 -15.45 12.66 0.19
CA ARG A 187 -15.37 11.25 0.60
C ARG A 187 -15.59 11.07 2.10
N LYS A 188 -15.05 11.95 2.93
CA LYS A 188 -15.28 11.98 4.39
C LYS A 188 -16.79 12.11 4.68
N ALA A 189 -17.44 13.07 4.02
CA ALA A 189 -18.88 13.29 4.14
C ALA A 189 -19.70 12.09 3.65
N ALA A 190 -19.34 11.52 2.49
CA ALA A 190 -20.01 10.32 1.95
C ALA A 190 -19.85 9.09 2.85
N ALA A 191 -18.72 8.97 3.55
CA ALA A 191 -18.46 7.91 4.52
C ALA A 191 -19.14 8.15 5.88
N GLY A 192 -19.89 9.26 6.05
CA GLY A 192 -20.51 9.60 7.33
C GLY A 192 -19.50 9.93 8.43
N ARG A 193 -18.29 10.36 8.05
CA ARG A 193 -17.19 10.66 8.98
C ARG A 193 -17.12 12.15 9.31
N LEU A 194 -16.54 12.44 10.46
CA LEU A 194 -16.17 13.78 10.92
C LEU A 194 -14.74 13.71 11.43
N THR A 195 -14.00 14.81 11.34
CA THR A 195 -12.81 14.96 12.19
C THR A 195 -13.24 15.00 13.66
N ILE A 196 -12.35 14.61 14.56
CA ILE A 196 -12.62 14.64 16.01
C ILE A 196 -12.97 16.07 16.47
N ASP A 197 -12.29 17.08 15.92
CA ASP A 197 -12.56 18.49 16.21
C ASP A 197 -13.96 18.91 15.72
N GLU A 198 -14.34 18.55 14.49
CA GLU A 198 -15.69 18.82 13.97
C GLU A 198 -16.78 18.15 14.82
N ALA A 199 -16.58 16.89 15.23
CA ALA A 199 -17.52 16.20 16.09
C ALA A 199 -17.69 16.91 17.44
N ALA A 200 -16.59 17.37 18.05
CA ALA A 200 -16.64 18.12 19.31
C ALA A 200 -17.34 19.48 19.15
N GLN A 201 -17.08 20.20 18.06
CA GLN A 201 -17.74 21.48 17.77
C GLN A 201 -19.25 21.32 17.53
N ASP A 202 -19.66 20.28 16.79
CA ASP A 202 -21.07 20.02 16.51
C ASP A 202 -21.82 19.58 17.77
N LEU A 203 -21.19 18.77 18.63
CA LEU A 203 -21.72 18.43 19.95
C LEU A 203 -21.87 19.67 20.85
N ALA A 204 -20.85 20.54 20.90
CA ALA A 204 -20.90 21.78 21.66
C ALA A 204 -22.09 22.67 21.24
N LYS A 205 -22.29 22.84 19.93
CA LYS A 205 -23.46 23.56 19.39
C LYS A 205 -24.78 22.89 19.78
N GLY A 206 -24.83 21.56 19.71
CA GLY A 206 -26.04 20.77 19.97
C GLY A 206 -26.43 20.68 21.45
N THR A 207 -25.47 20.74 22.37
CA THR A 207 -25.71 20.55 23.81
C THR A 207 -25.55 21.82 24.64
N GLY A 208 -24.93 22.86 24.09
CA GLY A 208 -24.59 24.09 24.81
C GLY A 208 -23.37 23.96 25.73
N GLN A 209 -22.69 22.81 25.74
CA GLN A 209 -21.41 22.62 26.42
C GLN A 209 -20.25 23.15 25.56
N ASP A 210 -19.08 23.38 26.16
CA ASP A 210 -17.94 23.88 25.42
C ASP A 210 -17.27 22.76 24.58
N ALA A 211 -16.70 23.14 23.44
CA ALA A 211 -16.08 22.19 22.52
C ALA A 211 -14.81 21.54 23.07
N VAL A 212 -14.11 22.19 24.02
CA VAL A 212 -12.88 21.64 24.60
C VAL A 212 -13.21 20.46 25.51
N SER A 213 -14.24 20.56 26.34
CA SER A 213 -14.74 19.45 27.15
C SER A 213 -15.16 18.25 26.30
N TRP A 214 -15.90 18.48 25.21
CA TRP A 214 -16.25 17.41 24.27
C TRP A 214 -15.03 16.79 23.61
N LEU A 215 -14.07 17.62 23.21
CA LEU A 215 -12.84 17.16 22.58
C LEU A 215 -12.03 16.26 23.53
N GLU A 216 -11.83 16.68 24.77
CA GLU A 216 -11.13 15.91 25.79
C GLU A 216 -11.83 14.56 26.07
N LEU A 217 -13.17 14.57 26.14
CA LEU A 217 -13.96 13.37 26.38
C LEU A 217 -13.86 12.36 25.21
N ILE A 218 -13.98 12.84 23.96
CA ILE A 218 -13.84 12.00 22.76
C ILE A 218 -12.42 11.41 22.69
N VAL A 219 -11.39 12.26 22.87
CA VAL A 219 -9.98 11.84 22.84
C VAL A 219 -9.69 10.81 23.94
N GLY A 220 -10.12 11.07 25.17
CA GLY A 220 -9.94 10.15 26.30
C GLY A 220 -10.61 8.78 26.05
N THR A 221 -11.80 8.79 25.44
CA THR A 221 -12.52 7.56 25.05
C THR A 221 -11.75 6.77 23.98
N ILE A 222 -11.26 7.44 22.94
CA ILE A 222 -10.47 6.80 21.87
C ILE A 222 -9.18 6.19 22.44
N GLN A 223 -8.45 6.92 23.28
CA GLN A 223 -7.22 6.44 23.91
C GLN A 223 -7.49 5.23 24.82
N THR A 224 -8.59 5.25 25.57
CA THR A 224 -9.02 4.11 26.40
C THR A 224 -9.34 2.90 25.53
N SER A 225 -10.08 3.12 24.44
CA SER A 225 -10.44 2.07 23.48
C SER A 225 -9.21 1.45 22.82
N GLN A 226 -8.17 2.24 22.53
CA GLN A 226 -6.91 1.73 22.00
C GLN A 226 -6.16 0.86 23.00
N LYS A 227 -6.02 1.31 24.26
CA LYS A 227 -5.40 0.50 25.32
C LYS A 227 -6.12 -0.84 25.52
N LEU A 228 -7.46 -0.83 25.44
CA LEU A 228 -8.25 -2.06 25.50
C LEU A 228 -8.03 -2.98 24.29
N ARG A 229 -7.63 -2.47 23.12
CA ARG A 229 -7.28 -3.32 21.96
C ARG A 229 -5.92 -3.97 22.08
N GLU A 230 -5.00 -3.32 22.79
CA GLU A 230 -3.66 -3.85 23.05
C GLU A 230 -3.68 -4.94 24.12
N ASP A 231 -4.67 -4.93 25.02
CA ASP A 231 -4.87 -6.00 26.00
C ASP A 231 -5.61 -7.20 25.38
N PRO A 232 -4.96 -8.36 25.21
CA PRO A 232 -5.57 -9.55 24.62
C PRO A 232 -6.73 -10.14 25.44
N LYS A 233 -6.88 -9.74 26.71
CA LYS A 233 -7.98 -10.19 27.58
C LYS A 233 -9.19 -9.25 27.56
N SER A 234 -9.02 -8.03 27.07
CA SER A 234 -10.08 -7.04 27.06
C SER A 234 -11.00 -7.23 25.86
N LYS A 235 -12.30 -6.98 26.07
CA LYS A 235 -13.31 -7.00 25.01
C LYS A 235 -13.76 -5.58 24.73
N LEU A 236 -13.57 -5.09 23.51
CA LEU A 236 -14.24 -3.88 23.08
C LEU A 236 -15.76 -4.13 23.06
N THR A 237 -16.48 -3.31 23.81
CA THR A 237 -17.92 -3.16 23.69
C THR A 237 -18.24 -2.30 22.46
N GLY A 238 -19.45 -2.44 21.90
CA GLY A 238 -19.92 -1.63 20.77
C GLY A 238 -20.11 -0.14 21.08
N ALA A 239 -19.91 0.26 22.34
CA ALA A 239 -19.95 1.63 22.83
C ALA A 239 -18.61 2.37 22.68
N ASN A 240 -17.52 1.68 22.30
CA ASN A 240 -16.21 2.30 22.22
C ASN A 240 -16.05 3.16 20.96
N LEU A 241 -15.48 4.36 21.13
CA LEU A 241 -15.05 5.20 20.02
C LEU A 241 -13.65 4.82 19.56
N VAL A 242 -13.47 4.80 18.24
CA VAL A 242 -12.18 4.44 17.65
C VAL A 242 -11.84 5.45 16.57
N ALA A 243 -10.60 5.95 16.58
CA ALA A 243 -10.09 6.79 15.51
C ALA A 243 -9.97 5.98 14.22
N LEU A 244 -10.40 6.57 13.11
CA LEU A 244 -10.34 6.00 11.78
C LEU A 244 -9.23 6.65 10.97
N ASN A 245 -8.75 5.93 9.96
CA ASN A 245 -7.63 6.37 9.14
C ASN A 245 -8.00 7.66 8.40
N PRO A 246 -7.29 8.78 8.63
CA PRO A 246 -7.62 10.05 8.02
C PRO A 246 -7.19 10.15 6.56
N ARG A 247 -6.34 9.23 6.06
CA ARG A 247 -5.86 9.21 4.68
C ARG A 247 -6.78 8.42 3.75
N ASP A 248 -7.58 7.51 4.29
CA ASP A 248 -8.48 6.67 3.52
C ASP A 248 -9.87 6.63 4.19
N PRO A 249 -10.80 7.49 3.74
CA PRO A 249 -12.18 7.49 4.21
C PRO A 249 -12.92 6.17 3.98
N THR A 250 -12.39 5.28 3.14
CA THR A 250 -12.98 3.95 2.91
C THR A 250 -12.43 2.88 3.86
N ASP A 251 -11.28 3.15 4.51
CA ASP A 251 -10.70 2.23 5.48
C ASP A 251 -11.47 2.32 6.80
N ALA A 252 -12.39 1.39 7.00
CA ALA A 252 -13.16 1.26 8.24
C ALA A 252 -12.32 0.66 9.39
N ARG A 253 -11.06 0.30 9.13
CA ARG A 253 -10.20 -0.24 10.18
C ARG A 253 -9.85 0.86 11.18
N PRO A 254 -9.87 0.53 12.46
CA PRO A 254 -9.25 1.34 13.49
C PRO A 254 -7.82 1.74 13.12
N TYR A 255 -7.56 3.04 13.17
CA TYR A 255 -6.23 3.58 12.98
C TYR A 255 -5.43 3.41 14.26
N ASN A 256 -4.33 2.66 14.19
CA ASN A 256 -3.38 2.57 15.28
C ASN A 256 -2.62 3.89 15.33
N MET A 257 -2.92 4.72 16.32
CA MET A 257 -2.21 5.97 16.51
C MET A 257 -0.77 5.66 16.89
N PRO A 258 0.23 6.22 16.17
CA PRO A 258 1.61 6.08 16.61
C PRO A 258 1.76 6.73 17.99
N ALA A 259 2.35 6.01 18.94
CA ALA A 259 2.68 6.53 20.27
C ALA A 259 3.80 7.59 20.15
N ALA A 260 3.47 8.78 19.64
CA ALA A 260 4.47 9.81 19.43
C ALA A 260 4.76 10.57 20.73
N PRO A 261 6.04 10.73 21.12
CA PRO A 261 6.43 11.24 22.44
C PRO A 261 6.28 12.76 22.63
N HIS A 262 5.93 13.54 21.58
CA HIS A 262 5.93 15.00 21.63
C HIS A 262 4.54 15.64 21.51
N TRP A 263 3.47 14.85 21.43
CA TRP A 263 2.10 15.36 21.44
C TRP A 263 1.48 15.04 22.78
N LYS A 264 1.39 16.03 23.68
CA LYS A 264 0.74 15.87 25.00
C LYS A 264 -0.70 15.33 24.94
N HIS A 265 -1.33 15.33 23.77
CA HIS A 265 -2.69 14.82 23.56
C HIS A 265 -2.80 13.61 22.62
N GLY A 266 -1.71 13.07 22.06
CA GLY A 266 -1.67 11.79 21.30
C GLY A 266 -2.50 11.68 20.01
N VAL A 267 -3.51 12.53 19.83
CA VAL A 267 -4.50 12.54 18.75
C VAL A 267 -4.24 13.76 17.88
N ARG A 268 -4.08 13.57 16.58
CA ARG A 268 -4.14 14.68 15.61
C ARG A 268 -5.60 15.05 15.40
N THR A 269 -6.20 15.76 16.35
CA THR A 269 -7.65 16.06 16.39
C THR A 269 -8.20 16.69 15.11
N LYS A 270 -7.35 17.45 14.39
CA LYS A 270 -7.67 18.08 13.10
C LYS A 270 -7.64 17.16 11.89
N HIS A 271 -7.06 15.97 12.02
CA HIS A 271 -6.89 15.03 10.92
C HIS A 271 -7.66 13.75 11.17
N GLU A 272 -7.53 13.18 12.37
CA GLU A 272 -8.16 11.93 12.76
C GLU A 272 -9.69 12.02 12.74
N GLN A 273 -10.30 10.93 12.30
CA GLN A 273 -11.72 10.89 11.99
C GLN A 273 -12.47 9.92 12.90
N VAL A 274 -13.74 10.21 13.15
CA VAL A 274 -14.71 9.35 13.81
C VAL A 274 -15.95 9.20 12.93
N ASP A 275 -16.60 8.05 13.04
CA ASP A 275 -17.86 7.77 12.35
C ASP A 275 -19.04 8.38 13.13
N ARG A 276 -19.93 9.13 12.46
CA ARG A 276 -21.10 9.77 13.11
C ARG A 276 -21.98 8.77 13.83
N ALA A 277 -22.23 7.60 13.21
CA ALA A 277 -23.07 6.58 13.82
C ALA A 277 -22.38 5.95 15.05
N ALA A 278 -21.05 5.83 15.04
CA ALA A 278 -20.27 5.42 16.22
C ALA A 278 -20.36 6.44 17.35
N VAL A 279 -20.31 7.74 17.05
CA VAL A 279 -20.53 8.79 18.06
C VAL A 279 -21.94 8.71 18.64
N ASN A 280 -22.98 8.53 17.82
CA ASN A 280 -24.34 8.34 18.33
C ASN A 280 -24.45 7.11 19.26
N ARG A 281 -23.90 5.96 18.85
CA ARG A 281 -23.89 4.74 19.70
C ARG A 281 -23.13 4.96 21.01
N TRP A 282 -22.04 5.71 20.97
CA TRP A 282 -21.28 6.06 22.16
C TRP A 282 -22.09 6.96 23.10
N LEU A 283 -22.80 7.96 22.59
CA LEU A 283 -23.71 8.79 23.39
C LEU A 283 -24.88 7.99 23.98
N ASP A 284 -25.46 7.07 23.20
CA ASP A 284 -26.54 6.18 23.66
C ASP A 284 -26.11 5.25 24.79
N ALA A 285 -24.82 4.89 24.81
CA ALA A 285 -24.24 4.07 25.88
C ALA A 285 -23.99 4.84 27.18
N HIS A 286 -24.14 6.17 27.18
CA HIS A 286 -23.93 7.04 28.35
C HIS A 286 -25.18 7.91 28.63
N PRO A 287 -26.33 7.29 28.99
CA PRO A 287 -27.57 8.01 29.24
C PRO A 287 -27.46 9.01 30.41
N GLU A 288 -26.50 8.82 31.33
CA GLU A 288 -26.23 9.71 32.46
C GLU A 288 -25.72 11.09 32.05
N TRP A 289 -25.22 11.26 30.81
CA TRP A 289 -24.82 12.56 30.29
C TRP A 289 -26.01 13.43 29.88
N LEU A 290 -27.22 12.83 29.79
CA LEU A 290 -28.47 13.53 29.43
C LEU A 290 -28.39 14.29 28.09
N VAL A 291 -27.57 13.79 27.16
CA VAL A 291 -27.36 14.39 25.84
C VAL A 291 -28.43 13.88 24.89
N SER A 292 -29.32 14.77 24.45
CA SER A 292 -30.37 14.46 23.46
C SER A 292 -29.91 14.67 22.00
N TYR A 293 -28.84 15.43 21.77
CA TYR A 293 -28.31 15.69 20.44
C TYR A 293 -27.81 14.40 19.77
N ARG A 294 -28.17 14.20 18.50
CA ARG A 294 -27.68 13.10 17.68
C ARG A 294 -27.25 13.62 16.31
N PHE A 295 -26.14 13.10 15.81
CA PHE A 295 -25.68 13.40 14.46
C PHE A 295 -26.67 12.83 13.45
N GLU A 296 -27.04 13.62 12.45
CA GLU A 296 -27.77 13.12 11.30
C GLU A 296 -26.90 12.10 10.56
N ILE A 297 -27.36 10.84 10.56
CA ILE A 297 -26.83 9.78 9.73
C ILE A 297 -27.51 9.95 8.39
N ARG A 298 -26.84 10.63 7.45
CA ARG A 298 -27.25 10.56 6.06
C ARG A 298 -27.07 9.12 5.63
N ASP A 299 -28.17 8.45 5.29
CA ASP A 299 -28.09 7.25 4.48
C ASP A 299 -27.29 7.64 3.24
N ALA A 300 -26.13 7.01 3.05
CA ALA A 300 -25.31 7.28 1.88
C ALA A 300 -26.22 7.08 0.66
N PRO A 301 -26.34 8.08 -0.24
CA PRO A 301 -27.16 7.91 -1.43
C PRO A 301 -26.65 6.67 -2.15
N ALA A 302 -27.52 5.68 -2.31
CA ALA A 302 -27.17 4.38 -2.89
C ALA A 302 -26.67 4.48 -4.34
N ASP A 303 -26.79 5.66 -4.97
CA ASP A 303 -26.46 5.93 -6.36
C ASP A 303 -25.57 7.18 -6.50
N VAL A 304 -24.27 7.06 -6.23
CA VAL A 304 -23.28 7.97 -6.86
C VAL A 304 -22.83 7.27 -8.15
N PRO A 305 -23.35 7.65 -9.33
CA PRO A 305 -22.95 7.01 -10.58
C PRO A 305 -21.50 7.39 -10.86
N GLY A 306 -20.61 6.40 -10.90
CA GLY A 306 -19.19 6.60 -11.18
C GLY A 306 -18.25 6.10 -10.07
N THR A 307 -18.77 5.83 -8.87
CA THR A 307 -18.05 4.97 -7.92
C THR A 307 -18.56 3.55 -8.11
N THR A 308 -18.18 2.90 -9.23
CA THR A 308 -18.20 1.44 -9.27
C THR A 308 -17.44 1.03 -8.01
N PRO A 309 -18.05 0.33 -7.04
CA PRO A 309 -17.35 -0.02 -5.82
C PRO A 309 -16.12 -0.77 -6.28
N ALA A 310 -14.93 -0.16 -6.10
CA ALA A 310 -13.67 -0.75 -6.49
C ALA A 310 -13.73 -2.16 -5.91
N SER A 311 -13.91 -3.14 -6.80
CA SER A 311 -14.25 -4.50 -6.43
C SER A 311 -13.11 -4.91 -5.52
N LYS A 312 -13.37 -4.94 -4.19
CA LYS A 312 -12.33 -5.25 -3.20
C LYS A 312 -11.59 -6.45 -3.77
N PRO A 313 -10.27 -6.38 -3.98
CA PRO A 313 -9.53 -7.45 -4.63
C PRO A 313 -10.01 -8.76 -4.05
N ILE A 314 -10.64 -9.59 -4.89
CA ILE A 314 -11.29 -10.81 -4.43
C ILE A 314 -10.23 -11.54 -3.61
N SER A 315 -10.55 -11.85 -2.35
CA SER A 315 -9.55 -12.45 -1.47
C SER A 315 -8.95 -13.65 -2.19
N ARG A 316 -7.62 -13.82 -2.13
CA ARG A 316 -6.93 -14.91 -2.87
C ARG A 316 -7.64 -16.26 -2.68
N GLN A 317 -8.19 -16.47 -1.49
CA GLN A 317 -9.05 -17.60 -1.15
C GLN A 317 -10.30 -17.69 -2.03
N ARG A 318 -11.14 -16.64 -2.09
CA ARG A 318 -12.34 -16.64 -2.92
C ARG A 318 -12.02 -16.79 -4.41
N HIS A 319 -10.92 -16.20 -4.87
CA HIS A 319 -10.47 -16.37 -6.25
C HIS A 319 -10.12 -17.83 -6.55
N GLN A 320 -9.40 -18.50 -5.66
CA GLN A 320 -9.10 -19.94 -5.79
C GLN A 320 -10.38 -20.80 -5.80
N GLU A 321 -11.32 -20.50 -4.90
CA GLU A 321 -12.60 -21.20 -4.81
C GLU A 321 -13.43 -21.02 -6.09
N GLN A 322 -13.51 -19.79 -6.61
CA GLN A 322 -14.19 -19.49 -7.87
C GLN A 322 -13.55 -20.17 -9.08
N GLU A 323 -12.22 -20.23 -9.15
CA GLU A 323 -11.51 -20.92 -10.24
C GLU A 323 -11.76 -22.43 -10.21
N ILE A 324 -11.83 -23.07 -9.03
CA ILE A 324 -12.23 -24.48 -8.90
C ILE A 324 -13.64 -24.67 -9.46
N LEU A 325 -14.60 -23.83 -9.05
CA LEU A 325 -15.99 -23.92 -9.52
C LEU A 325 -16.09 -23.67 -11.04
N ARG A 326 -15.28 -22.75 -11.59
CA ARG A 326 -15.20 -22.47 -13.02
C ARG A 326 -14.72 -23.69 -13.80
N VAL A 327 -13.59 -24.27 -13.40
CA VAL A 327 -12.99 -25.44 -14.07
C VAL A 327 -13.91 -26.66 -13.95
N LEU A 328 -14.57 -26.84 -12.81
CA LEU A 328 -15.51 -27.94 -12.60
C LEU A 328 -16.70 -27.88 -13.56
N ARG A 329 -17.26 -26.68 -13.80
CA ARG A 329 -18.30 -26.45 -14.83
C ARG A 329 -17.75 -26.64 -16.24
N GLU A 330 -16.51 -26.22 -16.50
CA GLU A 330 -15.83 -26.42 -17.79
C GLU A 330 -15.64 -27.92 -18.11
N LEU A 331 -15.45 -28.76 -17.09
CA LEU A 331 -15.42 -30.22 -17.20
C LEU A 331 -16.81 -30.86 -17.33
N GLY A 332 -17.88 -30.06 -17.33
CA GLY A 332 -19.26 -30.54 -17.45
C GLY A 332 -19.84 -31.14 -16.17
N HIS A 333 -19.24 -30.88 -15.02
CA HIS A 333 -19.75 -31.33 -13.72
C HIS A 333 -20.61 -30.25 -13.05
N ASP A 334 -21.66 -30.68 -12.34
CA ASP A 334 -22.41 -29.82 -11.41
C ASP A 334 -21.71 -29.85 -10.04
N PRO A 335 -21.25 -28.69 -9.51
CA PRO A 335 -20.61 -28.62 -8.19
C PRO A 335 -21.43 -29.28 -7.08
N CYS A 336 -22.76 -29.18 -7.14
CA CYS A 336 -23.65 -29.68 -6.10
C CYS A 336 -24.01 -31.16 -6.27
N LYS A 337 -23.55 -31.83 -7.34
CA LYS A 337 -23.90 -33.22 -7.67
C LYS A 337 -22.71 -33.99 -8.23
N LEU A 338 -21.58 -33.94 -7.51
CA LEU A 338 -20.40 -34.66 -7.94
C LEU A 338 -20.59 -36.18 -7.83
N PRO A 339 -20.10 -36.97 -8.80
CA PRO A 339 -20.14 -38.43 -8.70
C PRO A 339 -19.46 -38.94 -7.43
N LYS A 340 -20.06 -39.94 -6.78
CA LYS A 340 -19.44 -40.64 -5.63
C LYS A 340 -18.07 -41.19 -6.00
N ARG A 341 -17.12 -41.12 -5.07
CA ARG A 341 -15.76 -41.66 -5.26
C ARG A 341 -15.83 -43.18 -5.41
N VAL A 342 -15.41 -43.69 -6.56
CA VAL A 342 -15.27 -45.13 -6.81
C VAL A 342 -13.79 -45.48 -6.67
N ASN A 343 -13.45 -46.39 -5.77
CA ASN A 343 -12.07 -46.82 -5.57
C ASN A 343 -11.47 -47.38 -6.87
N GLY A 344 -10.24 -46.99 -7.20
CA GLY A 344 -9.56 -47.36 -8.44
C GLY A 344 -9.91 -46.53 -9.68
N LYS A 345 -10.92 -45.64 -9.62
CA LYS A 345 -11.16 -44.64 -10.68
C LYS A 345 -10.57 -43.29 -10.29
N ARG A 346 -10.08 -42.56 -11.30
CA ARG A 346 -9.62 -41.19 -11.13
C ARG A 346 -10.80 -40.31 -10.71
N TRP A 347 -10.59 -39.49 -9.68
CA TRP A 347 -11.65 -38.65 -9.09
C TRP A 347 -11.65 -37.25 -9.72
N VAL A 348 -12.85 -36.64 -9.83
CA VAL A 348 -13.08 -35.31 -10.45
C VAL A 348 -12.15 -34.22 -9.90
N ALA A 349 -11.84 -34.23 -8.60
CA ALA A 349 -10.93 -33.24 -8.03
C ALA A 349 -9.49 -33.35 -8.56
N ALA A 350 -9.06 -34.55 -8.97
CA ALA A 350 -7.76 -34.75 -9.61
C ALA A 350 -7.76 -34.18 -11.04
N ASP A 351 -8.89 -34.24 -11.75
CA ASP A 351 -9.04 -33.64 -13.09
C ASP A 351 -9.05 -32.11 -13.03
N VAL A 352 -9.75 -31.54 -12.05
CA VAL A 352 -9.74 -30.09 -11.80
C VAL A 352 -8.33 -29.59 -11.47
N ARG A 353 -7.61 -30.30 -10.59
CA ARG A 353 -6.24 -29.95 -10.21
C ARG A 353 -5.29 -29.93 -11.41
N ASP A 354 -5.40 -30.91 -12.30
CA ASP A 354 -4.51 -31.01 -13.46
C ASP A 354 -4.80 -29.94 -14.53
N LYS A 355 -6.00 -29.35 -14.56
CA LYS A 355 -6.30 -28.15 -15.37
C LYS A 355 -5.79 -26.85 -14.73
N LEU A 356 -5.73 -26.78 -13.41
CA LEU A 356 -5.25 -25.62 -12.66
C LEU A 356 -3.73 -25.65 -12.52
N THR A 357 -3.01 -25.46 -13.63
CA THR A 357 -1.54 -25.37 -13.64
C THR A 357 -1.07 -23.92 -13.66
N GLY A 358 -0.28 -23.50 -12.67
CA GLY A 358 0.32 -22.16 -12.64
C GLY A 358 1.05 -21.88 -11.32
N PRO A 359 1.84 -20.79 -11.23
CA PRO A 359 2.65 -20.45 -10.04
C PRO A 359 1.83 -20.20 -8.77
N GLY A 360 0.50 -20.05 -8.87
CA GLY A 360 -0.43 -19.93 -7.74
C GLY A 360 -1.16 -21.21 -7.33
N TRP A 361 -0.96 -22.32 -8.03
CA TRP A 361 -1.70 -23.57 -7.84
C TRP A 361 -0.79 -24.73 -7.42
N THR A 362 -0.60 -24.88 -6.10
CA THR A 362 0.08 -26.06 -5.53
C THR A 362 -0.94 -27.11 -5.11
N LYS A 363 -0.49 -28.38 -4.97
CA LYS A 363 -1.33 -29.47 -4.44
C LYS A 363 -1.98 -29.11 -3.10
N SER A 364 -1.24 -28.44 -2.21
CA SER A 364 -1.73 -28.02 -0.89
C SER A 364 -2.82 -26.95 -0.99
N ILE A 365 -2.63 -25.94 -1.85
CA ILE A 365 -3.61 -24.88 -2.08
C ILE A 365 -4.91 -25.47 -2.64
N HIS A 366 -4.81 -26.34 -3.64
CA HIS A 366 -5.96 -27.03 -4.22
C HIS A 366 -6.72 -27.84 -3.17
N THR A 367 -6.04 -28.70 -2.41
CA THR A 367 -6.68 -29.52 -1.36
C THR A 367 -7.40 -28.67 -0.32
N LYS A 368 -6.80 -27.56 0.13
CA LYS A 368 -7.41 -26.67 1.12
C LYS A 368 -8.63 -25.93 0.57
N ALA A 369 -8.53 -25.36 -0.64
CA ALA A 369 -9.65 -24.68 -1.27
C ALA A 369 -10.82 -25.64 -1.57
N TRP A 370 -10.51 -26.86 -2.02
CA TRP A 370 -11.51 -27.91 -2.23
C TRP A 370 -12.23 -28.29 -0.93
N GLN A 371 -11.50 -28.48 0.17
CA GLN A 371 -12.12 -28.80 1.47
C GLN A 371 -13.05 -27.69 1.94
N ARG A 372 -12.67 -26.42 1.78
CA ARG A 372 -13.54 -25.29 2.16
C ARG A 372 -14.85 -25.27 1.37
N LEU A 373 -14.80 -25.58 0.08
CA LEU A 373 -16.00 -25.70 -0.76
C LEU A 373 -16.89 -26.89 -0.37
N LEU A 374 -16.32 -27.97 0.17
CA LEU A 374 -17.09 -29.07 0.76
C LEU A 374 -17.75 -28.62 2.08
N ASP A 375 -16.99 -27.94 2.94
CA ASP A 375 -17.44 -27.49 4.25
C ASP A 375 -18.54 -26.43 4.14
N ASP A 376 -18.47 -25.53 3.15
CA ASP A 376 -19.49 -24.51 2.89
C ASP A 376 -20.70 -25.05 2.08
N GLY A 377 -20.57 -26.25 1.52
CA GLY A 377 -21.62 -26.94 0.76
C GLY A 377 -21.79 -26.47 -0.69
N SER A 378 -20.89 -25.65 -1.23
CA SER A 378 -20.81 -25.24 -2.63
C SER A 378 -20.36 -26.39 -3.54
N ILE A 379 -19.66 -27.37 -2.98
CA ILE A 379 -19.43 -28.67 -3.60
C ILE A 379 -20.11 -29.74 -2.74
N ARG A 380 -20.85 -30.65 -3.38
CA ARG A 380 -21.43 -31.82 -2.70
C ARG A 380 -21.22 -33.08 -3.53
N GLU A 381 -20.87 -34.15 -2.84
CA GLU A 381 -20.89 -35.50 -3.41
C GLU A 381 -22.33 -36.01 -3.40
N ALA A 382 -22.76 -36.65 -4.50
CA ALA A 382 -24.09 -37.24 -4.67
C ALA A 382 -24.31 -38.46 -3.78
#